data_AF-A0A7V9SXK9-F1
#
_entry.id   AF-A0A7V9SXK9-F1
#
_cell.length_a   1.000
_cell.length_b   1.000
_cell.length_c   1.000
_cell.angle_alpha   90.00
_cell.angle_beta   90.00
_cell.angle_gamma   90.00
#
_symmetry.space_group_name_H-M   'P 1'
#
loop_
_entity.id
_entity.type
_entity.pdbx_description
1 polymer ?
#
loop_
_entity_poly.entity_id
_entity_poly.type
_entity_poly.pdbx_seq_one_letter_code
_entity_poly.pdbx_strand_id
1 'polypeptide(L)'
;MPDEFSKVDFKNFKYISSREKKIIPLRNGSYQYEYKGDGCIACGGETFDLGKVYYLDLFGDAKKEAVVMLSVLSCGGSCDGGADFIYIYSANHNKPKLLWRLETGSNGYGCGIKSLAIESKKINIELFGKCKTGKDIETSSMGFTKFNVKDSTRLLYEFDGKTFVRKHKEYISVPERNVMNYISEISISE
;
A
#
# COMPACT_ATOMS: atom_id res chain seq x y z
N MET A 1 -1.62 10.93 -19.03
CA MET A 1 -2.26 9.60 -18.85
C MET A 1 -2.09 8.86 -20.17
N PRO A 2 -1.62 7.61 -20.16
CA PRO A 2 -1.41 6.82 -21.37
C PRO A 2 -2.75 6.31 -21.94
N ASP A 3 -2.77 5.99 -23.23
CA ASP A 3 -3.99 5.63 -23.97
C ASP A 3 -4.69 4.41 -23.38
N GLU A 4 -3.91 3.45 -22.88
CA GLU A 4 -4.34 2.20 -22.26
C GLU A 4 -5.24 2.42 -21.03
N PHE A 5 -5.11 3.57 -20.37
CA PHE A 5 -5.90 3.96 -19.21
C PHE A 5 -6.79 5.17 -19.46
N SER A 6 -6.91 5.62 -20.71
CA SER A 6 -7.69 6.81 -21.08
C SER A 6 -9.15 6.79 -20.63
N LYS A 7 -9.72 5.60 -20.43
CA LYS A 7 -11.11 5.38 -19.99
C LYS A 7 -11.25 4.99 -18.51
N VAL A 8 -10.15 5.00 -17.75
CA VAL A 8 -10.13 4.55 -16.35
C VAL A 8 -10.05 5.77 -15.44
N ASP A 9 -11.09 5.95 -14.64
CA ASP A 9 -11.09 6.97 -13.58
C ASP A 9 -10.80 6.32 -12.23
N PHE A 10 -9.52 6.34 -11.83
CA PHE A 10 -9.08 5.83 -10.54
C PHE A 10 -9.70 6.58 -9.33
N LYS A 11 -10.19 7.81 -9.50
CA LYS A 11 -10.89 8.54 -8.43
C LYS A 11 -12.29 7.98 -8.17
N ASN A 12 -12.89 7.31 -9.15
CA ASN A 12 -14.22 6.70 -9.05
C ASN A 12 -14.16 5.17 -9.20
N PHE A 13 -13.04 4.57 -8.79
CA PHE A 13 -12.75 3.15 -8.96
C PHE A 13 -13.04 2.31 -7.71
N LYS A 14 -13.13 0.98 -7.89
CA LYS A 14 -13.31 0.02 -6.79
C LYS A 14 -12.04 -0.79 -6.59
N TYR A 15 -11.45 -0.68 -5.40
CA TYR A 15 -10.25 -1.42 -5.02
C TYR A 15 -10.62 -2.61 -4.16
N ILE A 16 -9.85 -3.70 -4.27
CA ILE A 16 -10.05 -4.89 -3.44
C ILE A 16 -9.10 -4.76 -2.24
N SER A 17 -9.58 -5.01 -1.03
CA SER A 17 -8.74 -5.10 0.18
C SER A 17 -8.88 -6.47 0.86
N SER A 18 -7.91 -6.87 1.68
CA SER A 18 -8.02 -8.00 2.62
C SER A 18 -8.55 -7.61 3.99
N ARG A 19 -8.67 -6.32 4.29
CA ARG A 19 -9.34 -5.83 5.51
C ARG A 19 -10.82 -6.20 5.51
N GLU A 20 -11.50 -5.93 6.63
CA GLU A 20 -12.92 -6.25 6.82
C GLU A 20 -13.79 -5.82 5.62
N LYS A 21 -13.48 -4.64 5.05
CA LYS A 21 -14.03 -4.23 3.75
C LYS A 21 -13.21 -4.78 2.60
N LYS A 22 -13.72 -5.87 2.02
CA LYS A 22 -13.15 -6.49 0.81
C LYS A 22 -13.17 -5.59 -0.42
N ILE A 23 -14.02 -4.56 -0.45
CA ILE A 23 -14.15 -3.61 -1.58
C ILE A 23 -14.18 -2.18 -1.03
N ILE A 24 -13.34 -1.32 -1.61
CA ILE A 24 -13.20 0.10 -1.32
C ILE A 24 -13.68 0.88 -2.56
N PRO A 25 -14.93 1.36 -2.58
CA PRO A 25 -15.49 2.10 -3.70
C PRO A 25 -15.19 3.59 -3.57
N LEU A 26 -14.10 4.07 -4.17
CA LEU A 26 -13.79 5.50 -4.17
C LEU A 26 -14.86 6.29 -4.92
N ARG A 27 -15.09 7.50 -4.41
CA ARG A 27 -15.95 8.54 -4.98
C ARG A 27 -15.16 9.83 -4.93
N ASN A 28 -14.84 10.39 -6.09
CA ASN A 28 -13.99 11.58 -6.22
C ASN A 28 -12.65 11.47 -5.48
N GLY A 29 -12.07 10.26 -5.45
CA GLY A 29 -10.75 9.99 -4.88
C GLY A 29 -10.77 9.62 -3.41
N SER A 30 -11.94 9.58 -2.74
CA SER A 30 -12.00 9.21 -1.33
C SER A 30 -13.13 8.21 -1.04
N TYR A 31 -12.99 7.47 0.03
CA TYR A 31 -14.04 6.63 0.61
C TYR A 31 -13.86 6.55 2.12
N GLN A 32 -14.93 6.82 2.85
CA GLN A 32 -14.95 6.69 4.29
C GLN A 32 -15.83 5.49 4.68
N TYR A 33 -15.32 4.69 5.60
CA TYR A 33 -16.01 3.57 6.19
C TYR A 33 -16.05 3.73 7.71
N GLU A 34 -17.24 3.64 8.28
CA GLU A 34 -17.43 3.61 9.73
C GLU A 34 -17.61 2.17 10.19
N TYR A 35 -16.89 1.77 11.23
CA TYR A 35 -17.10 0.47 11.85
C TYR A 35 -18.48 0.47 12.53
N LYS A 36 -19.30 -0.55 12.24
CA LYS A 36 -20.64 -0.70 12.85
C LYS A 36 -20.61 -1.86 13.84
N GLY A 37 -21.02 -1.60 15.08
CA GLY A 37 -21.23 -2.63 16.10
C GLY A 37 -22.20 -2.12 17.18
N ASP A 38 -23.03 -3.02 17.71
CA ASP A 38 -23.99 -2.67 18.76
C ASP A 38 -23.27 -2.13 20.00
N GLY A 39 -23.69 -0.95 20.48
CA GLY A 39 -23.17 -0.32 21.70
C GLY A 39 -21.87 0.47 21.55
N CYS A 40 -21.37 0.66 20.34
CA CYS A 40 -20.08 1.29 20.13
C CYS A 40 -20.23 2.80 19.79
N ILE A 41 -20.03 3.64 20.81
CA ILE A 41 -20.20 5.11 20.75
C ILE A 41 -18.98 5.81 20.11
N ALA A 42 -17.86 5.10 19.91
CA ALA A 42 -16.60 5.65 19.38
C ALA A 42 -15.78 4.63 18.56
N CYS A 43 -16.42 3.86 17.67
CA CYS A 43 -15.75 2.79 16.92
C CYS A 43 -14.70 3.32 15.95
N GLY A 44 -14.80 4.60 15.59
CA GLY A 44 -14.02 5.20 14.52
C GLY A 44 -14.34 4.56 13.17
N GLY A 45 -13.33 4.43 12.32
CA GLY A 45 -13.49 4.03 10.94
C GLY A 45 -12.19 4.11 10.16
N GLU A 46 -12.31 3.91 8.85
CA GLU A 46 -11.20 4.05 7.91
C GLU A 46 -11.56 5.09 6.86
N THR A 47 -10.63 5.99 6.57
CA THR A 47 -10.69 6.86 5.40
C THR A 47 -9.64 6.39 4.41
N PHE A 48 -10.06 6.18 3.17
CA PHE A 48 -9.20 5.78 2.06
C PHE A 48 -9.14 6.93 1.09
N ASP A 49 -7.94 7.41 0.80
CA ASP A 49 -7.72 8.50 -0.15
C ASP A 49 -6.78 8.05 -1.27
N LEU A 50 -7.14 8.40 -2.50
CA LEU A 50 -6.29 8.20 -3.66
C LEU A 50 -5.10 9.15 -3.55
N GLY A 51 -3.91 8.56 -3.45
CA GLY A 51 -2.66 9.26 -3.57
C GLY A 51 -2.29 9.49 -5.04
N LYS A 52 -1.07 9.12 -5.39
CA LYS A 52 -0.57 9.26 -6.75
C LYS A 52 -0.87 8.01 -7.60
N VAL A 53 -1.07 8.25 -8.89
CA VAL A 53 -1.12 7.21 -9.91
C VAL A 53 0.06 7.43 -10.85
N TYR A 54 0.87 6.40 -11.01
CA TYR A 54 2.03 6.40 -11.90
C TYR A 54 1.79 5.44 -13.06
N TYR A 55 2.41 5.72 -14.20
CA TYR A 55 2.31 4.90 -15.39
C TYR A 55 3.71 4.59 -15.90
N LEU A 56 4.05 3.31 -15.99
CA LEU A 56 5.39 2.83 -16.37
C LEU A 56 5.31 1.50 -17.08
N ASP A 57 6.27 1.23 -17.96
CA ASP A 57 6.37 -0.05 -18.67
C ASP A 57 7.11 -1.05 -17.76
N LEU A 58 6.33 -1.78 -16.95
CA LEU A 58 6.90 -2.71 -15.98
C LEU A 58 7.41 -3.99 -16.64
N PHE A 59 6.95 -4.28 -17.87
CA PHE A 59 7.17 -5.56 -18.53
C PHE A 59 8.19 -5.48 -19.67
N GLY A 60 8.54 -4.28 -20.11
CA GLY A 60 9.38 -4.02 -21.27
C GLY A 60 8.65 -4.34 -22.58
N ASP A 61 7.32 -4.23 -22.62
CA ASP A 61 6.50 -4.51 -23.82
C ASP A 61 5.95 -3.22 -24.48
N ALA A 62 6.49 -2.07 -24.08
CA ALA A 62 6.10 -0.72 -24.47
C ALA A 62 4.68 -0.31 -24.07
N LYS A 63 3.94 -1.14 -23.34
CA LYS A 63 2.65 -0.76 -22.75
C LYS A 63 2.88 -0.32 -21.32
N LYS A 64 2.10 0.67 -20.88
CA LYS A 64 2.21 1.15 -19.51
C LYS A 64 1.28 0.35 -18.59
N GLU A 65 1.77 -0.02 -17.42
CA GLU A 65 1.00 -0.42 -16.24
C GLU A 65 0.70 0.79 -15.36
N ALA A 66 -0.40 0.74 -14.63
CA ALA A 66 -0.74 1.74 -13.62
C ALA A 66 -0.33 1.26 -12.22
N VAL A 67 0.52 2.02 -11.55
CA VAL A 67 0.80 1.87 -10.11
C VAL A 67 -0.07 2.89 -9.36
N VAL A 68 -1.00 2.38 -8.56
CA VAL A 68 -1.95 3.20 -7.80
C VAL A 68 -1.67 3.06 -6.32
N MET A 69 -1.51 4.19 -5.64
CA MET A 69 -1.32 4.23 -4.20
C MET A 69 -2.56 4.81 -3.51
N LEU A 70 -3.07 4.13 -2.50
CA LEU A 70 -4.06 4.68 -1.57
C LEU A 70 -3.42 4.88 -0.21
N SER A 71 -3.71 6.01 0.43
CA SER A 71 -3.45 6.20 1.86
C SER A 71 -4.70 5.79 2.63
N VAL A 72 -4.51 5.05 3.71
CA VAL A 72 -5.56 4.65 4.63
C VAL A 72 -5.28 5.32 5.97
N LEU A 73 -6.25 6.09 6.48
CA LEU A 73 -6.25 6.58 7.85
C LEU A 73 -7.23 5.72 8.65
N SER A 74 -6.75 5.06 9.70
CA SER A 74 -7.60 4.28 10.61
C SER A 74 -7.78 5.04 11.91
N CYS A 75 -9.03 5.37 12.21
CA CYS A 75 -9.46 6.01 13.44
C CYS A 75 -10.20 5.01 14.34
N GLY A 76 -9.96 5.08 15.63
CA GLY A 76 -10.75 4.43 16.69
C GLY A 76 -10.92 5.42 17.83
N GLY A 77 -10.39 5.08 19.01
CA GLY A 77 -10.19 6.07 20.09
C GLY A 77 -9.18 7.17 19.74
N SER A 78 -8.33 6.95 18.74
CA SER A 78 -7.38 7.92 18.17
C SER A 78 -7.27 7.73 16.64
N CYS A 79 -6.91 8.78 15.91
CA CYS A 79 -6.67 8.76 14.46
C CYS A 79 -5.17 8.72 14.15
N ASP A 80 -4.49 7.71 14.67
CA ASP A 80 -3.03 7.52 14.53
C ASP A 80 -2.64 6.18 13.89
N GLY A 81 -3.64 5.40 13.48
CA GLY A 81 -3.46 4.24 12.63
C GLY A 81 -3.48 4.63 11.15
N GLY A 82 -3.05 3.72 10.30
CA GLY A 82 -3.12 3.90 8.87
C GLY A 82 -2.32 2.87 8.10
N ALA A 83 -2.33 2.94 6.78
CA ALA A 83 -1.49 2.11 5.94
C ALA A 83 -1.42 2.70 4.53
N ASP A 84 -0.47 2.21 3.76
CA ASP A 84 -0.38 2.45 2.34
C ASP A 84 -0.78 1.20 1.59
N PHE A 85 -1.69 1.35 0.64
CA PHE A 85 -2.10 0.27 -0.24
C PHE A 85 -1.54 0.55 -1.62
N ILE A 86 -0.79 -0.40 -2.15
CA ILE A 86 -0.17 -0.31 -3.48
C ILE A 86 -0.87 -1.31 -4.38
N TYR A 87 -1.30 -0.86 -5.55
CA TYR A 87 -1.93 -1.68 -6.57
C TYR A 87 -1.21 -1.52 -7.89
N ILE A 88 -1.03 -2.61 -8.62
CA ILE A 88 -0.51 -2.61 -9.99
C ILE A 88 -1.58 -3.19 -10.90
N TYR A 89 -1.97 -2.40 -11.90
CA TYR A 89 -2.92 -2.79 -12.93
C TYR A 89 -2.25 -2.82 -14.29
N SER A 90 -2.54 -3.84 -15.10
CA SER A 90 -2.33 -3.77 -16.54
C SER A 90 -3.62 -3.36 -17.23
N ALA A 91 -3.51 -2.88 -18.45
CA ALA A 91 -4.67 -2.64 -19.30
C ALA A 91 -4.95 -3.85 -20.19
N ASN A 92 -6.22 -4.26 -20.24
CA ASN A 92 -6.72 -5.23 -21.21
C ASN A 92 -7.91 -4.61 -21.93
N HIS A 93 -7.72 -4.18 -23.18
CA HIS A 93 -8.76 -3.46 -23.96
C HIS A 93 -9.35 -2.27 -23.19
N ASN A 94 -8.50 -1.41 -22.62
CA ASN A 94 -8.87 -0.25 -21.78
C ASN A 94 -9.61 -0.61 -20.48
N LYS A 95 -9.61 -1.88 -20.07
CA LYS A 95 -10.11 -2.31 -18.76
C LYS A 95 -8.93 -2.63 -17.83
N PRO A 96 -8.88 -2.05 -16.63
CA PRO A 96 -7.81 -2.32 -15.69
C PRO A 96 -7.95 -3.74 -15.15
N LYS A 97 -6.87 -4.52 -15.20
CA LYS A 97 -6.76 -5.86 -14.64
C LYS A 97 -5.74 -5.82 -13.50
N LEU A 98 -6.17 -6.17 -12.29
CA LEU A 98 -5.27 -6.24 -11.14
C LEU A 98 -4.23 -7.32 -11.35
N LEU A 99 -2.95 -6.95 -11.27
CA LEU A 99 -1.82 -7.85 -11.41
C LEU A 99 -1.20 -8.19 -10.07
N TRP A 100 -1.06 -7.17 -9.22
CA TRP A 100 -0.40 -7.27 -7.93
C TRP A 100 -0.94 -6.22 -6.98
N ARG A 101 -0.89 -6.51 -5.68
CA ARG A 101 -1.19 -5.53 -4.63
C ARG A 101 -0.38 -5.82 -3.38
N LEU A 102 -0.24 -4.81 -2.53
CA LEU A 102 0.25 -4.94 -1.16
C LEU A 102 -0.44 -3.95 -0.25
N GLU A 103 -0.91 -4.44 0.90
CA GLU A 103 -1.44 -3.63 1.99
C GLU A 103 -0.39 -3.63 3.12
N THR A 104 0.11 -2.45 3.49
CA THR A 104 1.14 -2.32 4.54
C THR A 104 0.55 -2.23 5.95
N GLY A 105 1.43 -2.19 6.94
CA GLY A 105 1.09 -1.74 8.29
C GLY A 105 1.08 -0.21 8.40
N SER A 106 1.10 0.28 9.64
CA SER A 106 0.98 1.70 9.98
C SER A 106 2.30 2.28 10.49
N ASN A 107 2.53 3.58 10.35
CA ASN A 107 3.68 4.18 11.04
C ASN A 107 3.50 4.15 12.57
N GLY A 108 2.27 4.30 13.08
CA GLY A 108 1.96 4.31 14.51
C GLY A 108 2.22 3.00 15.24
N TYR A 109 2.04 1.87 14.56
CA TYR A 109 2.13 0.52 15.13
C TYR A 109 3.14 -0.38 14.41
N GLY A 110 4.04 0.23 13.63
CA GLY A 110 5.06 -0.45 12.84
C GLY A 110 4.56 -0.99 11.49
N CYS A 111 5.51 -1.36 10.64
CA CYS A 111 5.26 -1.89 9.29
C CYS A 111 4.62 -0.92 8.30
N GLY A 112 4.59 0.37 8.61
CA GLY A 112 4.37 1.41 7.62
C GLY A 112 5.51 1.50 6.61
N ILE A 113 5.25 2.11 5.46
CA ILE A 113 6.21 2.16 4.36
C ILE A 113 7.26 3.25 4.60
N LYS A 114 8.53 2.83 4.57
CA LYS A 114 9.67 3.74 4.59
C LYS A 114 10.01 4.17 3.17
N SER A 115 10.17 3.21 2.26
CA SER A 115 10.44 3.51 0.86
C SER A 115 9.83 2.50 -0.09
N LEU A 116 9.53 2.98 -1.30
CA LEU A 116 9.05 2.22 -2.43
C LEU A 116 9.90 2.61 -3.64
N ALA A 117 10.62 1.65 -4.20
CA ALA A 117 11.32 1.82 -5.46
C ALA A 117 10.76 0.83 -6.49
N ILE A 118 10.29 1.35 -7.61
CA ILE A 118 9.77 0.55 -8.71
C ILE A 118 10.63 0.83 -9.94
N GLU A 119 11.17 -0.26 -10.49
CA GLU A 119 12.00 -0.28 -11.69
C GLU A 119 11.53 -1.43 -12.59
N SER A 120 11.97 -1.48 -13.84
CA SER A 120 11.54 -2.51 -14.80
C SER A 120 11.61 -3.91 -14.18
N LYS A 121 10.44 -4.58 -14.12
CA LYS A 121 10.24 -5.93 -13.56
C LYS A 121 10.57 -6.12 -12.08
N LYS A 122 10.86 -5.07 -11.30
CA LYS A 122 11.21 -5.18 -9.87
C LYS A 122 10.51 -4.15 -8.99
N ILE A 123 10.18 -4.58 -7.78
CA ILE A 123 9.62 -3.72 -6.74
C ILE A 123 10.41 -3.95 -5.47
N ASN A 124 11.06 -2.91 -4.98
CA ASN A 124 11.76 -2.88 -3.72
C ASN A 124 10.93 -2.08 -2.71
N ILE A 125 10.66 -2.68 -1.56
CA ILE A 125 9.88 -2.07 -0.49
C ILE A 125 10.67 -2.17 0.80
N GLU A 126 10.86 -1.03 1.46
CA GLU A 126 11.37 -0.99 2.82
C GLU A 126 10.25 -0.57 3.77
N LEU A 127 10.04 -1.35 4.82
CA LEU A 127 9.03 -1.13 5.85
C LEU A 127 9.71 -0.89 7.19
N PHE A 128 9.11 -0.06 8.04
CA PHE A 128 9.56 0.11 9.40
C PHE A 128 9.32 -1.13 10.25
N GLY A 129 10.28 -1.55 11.06
CA GLY A 129 10.12 -2.67 11.98
C GLY A 129 10.34 -4.05 11.36
N LYS A 130 10.24 -5.09 12.20
CA LYS A 130 10.24 -6.50 11.81
C LYS A 130 8.83 -6.96 11.46
N CYS A 131 8.53 -6.98 10.17
CA CYS A 131 7.20 -7.22 9.66
C CYS A 131 6.97 -8.68 9.32
N LYS A 132 5.86 -9.23 9.83
CA LYS A 132 5.38 -10.53 9.36
C LYS A 132 4.75 -10.32 8.00
N THR A 133 5.01 -11.25 7.08
CA THR A 133 4.62 -11.09 5.68
C THR A 133 3.91 -12.34 5.20
N GLY A 134 2.59 -12.26 5.10
CA GLY A 134 1.73 -13.26 4.45
C GLY A 134 1.39 -12.82 3.03
N LYS A 135 0.10 -12.92 2.68
CA LYS A 135 -0.46 -12.26 1.49
C LYS A 135 -0.37 -10.73 1.61
N ASP A 136 -0.58 -10.23 2.82
CA ASP A 136 -0.47 -8.83 3.20
C ASP A 136 0.52 -8.69 4.36
N ILE A 137 0.88 -7.45 4.71
CA ILE A 137 1.81 -7.19 5.81
C ILE A 137 1.05 -7.21 7.13
N GLU A 138 1.43 -8.11 8.03
CA GLU A 138 0.90 -8.16 9.37
C GLU A 138 1.80 -7.32 10.30
N THR A 139 1.20 -6.35 10.97
CA THR A 139 1.83 -5.64 12.08
C THR A 139 2.09 -6.61 13.22
N SER A 140 3.36 -6.82 13.57
CA SER A 140 3.67 -7.50 14.82
C SER A 140 3.49 -6.48 15.95
N SER A 141 2.51 -6.72 16.82
CA SER A 141 2.12 -5.84 17.94
C SER A 141 3.13 -5.84 19.09
N MET A 142 4.44 -5.89 18.79
CA MET A 142 5.47 -6.04 19.80
C MET A 142 5.81 -4.70 20.44
N GLY A 143 5.17 -4.40 21.57
CA GLY A 143 5.76 -3.73 22.74
C GLY A 143 6.34 -2.31 22.62
N PHE A 144 6.33 -1.66 21.46
CA PHE A 144 6.89 -0.32 21.31
C PHE A 144 5.86 0.79 21.61
N THR A 145 6.36 1.91 22.11
CA THR A 145 5.58 3.15 22.21
C THR A 145 5.18 3.60 20.80
N LYS A 146 3.98 4.18 20.64
CA LYS A 146 3.44 4.58 19.32
C LYS A 146 4.47 5.40 18.53
N PHE A 147 4.57 5.10 17.24
CA PHE A 147 5.50 5.73 16.29
C PHE A 147 6.99 5.51 16.55
N ASN A 148 7.40 4.85 17.63
CA ASN A 148 8.80 4.48 17.82
C ASN A 148 9.01 3.08 17.25
N VAL A 149 9.92 2.99 16.30
CA VAL A 149 10.23 1.75 15.58
C VAL A 149 11.72 1.49 15.64
N LYS A 150 12.07 0.23 15.87
CA LYS A 150 13.41 -0.32 15.72
C LYS A 150 13.37 -1.34 14.58
N ASP A 151 14.49 -1.55 13.93
CA ASP A 151 14.62 -2.48 12.80
C ASP A 151 13.86 -2.01 11.54
N SER A 152 14.12 -2.70 10.43
CA SER A 152 13.54 -2.48 9.12
C SER A 152 13.34 -3.81 8.41
N THR A 153 12.32 -3.92 7.57
CA THR A 153 12.08 -5.09 6.71
C THR A 153 12.22 -4.66 5.26
N ARG A 154 13.11 -5.31 4.50
CA ARG A 154 13.18 -5.12 3.05
C ARG A 154 12.57 -6.29 2.31
N LEU A 155 11.81 -5.98 1.27
CA LEU A 155 11.12 -6.93 0.41
C LEU A 155 11.50 -6.62 -1.04
N LEU A 156 11.94 -7.65 -1.76
CA LEU A 156 12.13 -7.59 -3.21
C LEU A 156 11.08 -8.48 -3.87
N TYR A 157 10.34 -7.90 -4.80
CA TYR A 157 9.47 -8.62 -5.71
C TYR A 157 10.00 -8.51 -7.12
N GLU A 158 9.90 -9.60 -7.88
CA GLU A 158 10.25 -9.62 -9.30
C GLU A 158 9.08 -10.16 -10.12
N PHE A 159 8.91 -9.62 -11.31
CA PHE A 159 7.89 -10.08 -12.25
C PHE A 159 8.27 -11.44 -12.85
N ASP A 160 7.38 -12.43 -12.74
CA ASP A 160 7.61 -13.79 -13.23
C ASP A 160 7.03 -14.07 -14.62
N GLY A 161 6.53 -13.03 -15.31
CA GLY A 161 5.80 -13.14 -16.57
C GLY A 161 4.27 -13.08 -16.40
N LYS A 162 3.76 -13.22 -15.17
CA LYS A 162 2.33 -13.14 -14.86
C LYS A 162 2.01 -12.19 -13.71
N THR A 163 2.80 -12.19 -12.65
CA THR A 163 2.62 -11.34 -11.46
C THR A 163 3.97 -11.05 -10.81
N PHE A 164 3.97 -10.16 -9.82
CA PHE A 164 5.15 -9.91 -8.99
C PHE A 164 5.20 -10.91 -7.84
N VAL A 165 6.29 -11.66 -7.76
CA VAL A 165 6.52 -12.68 -6.74
C VAL A 165 7.66 -12.25 -5.84
N ARG A 166 7.48 -12.39 -4.52
CA ARG A 166 8.52 -12.06 -3.55
C ARG A 166 9.73 -12.99 -3.72
N LYS A 167 10.89 -12.43 -4.02
CA LYS A 167 12.16 -13.17 -4.17
C LYS A 167 13.03 -13.10 -2.93
N HIS A 168 13.00 -11.96 -2.25
CA HIS A 168 13.84 -11.73 -1.08
C HIS A 168 13.05 -11.08 0.05
N LYS A 169 13.46 -11.41 1.28
CA LYS A 169 13.03 -10.76 2.50
C LYS A 169 14.20 -10.76 3.48
N GLU A 170 14.53 -9.59 3.99
CA GLU A 170 15.52 -9.44 5.05
C GLU A 170 15.02 -8.52 6.15
N TYR A 171 15.59 -8.73 7.34
CA TYR A 171 15.42 -7.84 8.48
C TYR A 171 16.75 -7.15 8.76
N ILE A 172 16.71 -5.84 8.86
CA ILE A 172 17.88 -5.01 9.11
C ILE A 172 17.72 -4.41 10.49
N SER A 173 18.71 -4.64 11.35
CA SER A 173 18.77 -3.96 12.64
C SER A 173 19.13 -2.49 12.40
N VAL A 174 18.23 -1.59 12.80
CA VAL A 174 18.48 -0.15 12.79
C VAL A 174 18.17 0.42 14.17
N PRO A 175 18.81 1.54 14.58
CA PRO A 175 18.48 2.21 15.82
C PRO A 175 16.99 2.58 15.91
N GLU A 176 16.51 2.69 17.13
CA GLU A 176 15.16 3.18 17.39
C GLU A 176 15.00 4.62 16.89
N ARG A 177 13.84 4.91 16.27
CA ARG A 177 13.49 6.25 15.79
C ARG A 177 11.99 6.48 15.84
N ASN A 178 11.62 7.74 16.03
CA ASN A 178 10.24 8.18 15.91
C ASN A 178 9.88 8.43 14.43
N VAL A 179 8.75 7.90 13.98
CA VAL A 179 8.30 7.95 12.57
C VAL A 179 6.94 8.60 12.38
N MET A 180 6.46 9.37 13.36
CA MET A 180 5.13 9.99 13.35
C MET A 180 4.86 10.80 12.08
N ASN A 181 5.85 11.60 11.65
CA ASN A 181 5.73 12.48 10.49
C ASN A 181 6.64 12.04 9.33
N TYR A 182 7.02 10.76 9.30
CA TYR A 182 7.89 10.29 8.23
C TYR A 182 7.12 10.27 6.90
N ILE A 183 7.67 10.96 5.91
CA ILE A 183 7.16 10.95 4.54
C ILE A 183 7.90 9.86 3.78
N SER A 184 7.15 8.89 3.26
CA SER A 184 7.73 7.76 2.54
C SER A 184 8.44 8.19 1.26
N GLU A 185 9.61 7.60 1.02
CA GLU A 185 10.42 7.87 -0.17
C GLU A 185 9.91 7.01 -1.33
N ILE A 186 9.39 7.66 -2.38
CA ILE A 186 8.86 6.97 -3.57
C ILE A 186 9.77 7.30 -4.75
N SER A 187 10.41 6.28 -5.31
CA SER A 187 11.23 6.36 -6.51
C SER A 187 10.63 5.48 -7.61
N ILE A 188 10.44 6.06 -8.79
CA ILE A 188 9.92 5.35 -9.95
C ILE A 188 10.82 5.68 -11.12
N SER A 189 11.43 4.66 -11.68
CA SER A 189 12.34 4.76 -12.83
C SER A 189 11.84 3.89 -13.97
N GLU A 190 11.94 4.43 -15.19
CA GLU A 190 11.70 3.68 -16.44
C GLU A 190 12.89 2.79 -16.79
#